data_AF-A0A840Y7S5-F1
#
_entry.id   AF-A0A840Y7S5-F1
#
_cell.length_a   1.000
_cell.length_b   1.000
_cell.length_c   1.000
_cell.angle_alpha   90.00
_cell.angle_beta   90.00
_cell.angle_gamma   90.00
#
_symmetry.space_group_name_H-M   'P 1'
#
loop_
_entity.id
_entity.type
_entity.pdbx_description
1 polymer ?
#
loop_
_entity_poly.entity_id
_entity_poly.type
_entity_poly.pdbx_seq_one_letter_code
_entity_poly.pdbx_strand_id
1 'polypeptide(L)'
;MTNQQAEEQGTPSGPPAEPEALPPMPAEPDGVAPGAAAEADGGGEAPGAGDGGAAGEGAGDAAATGEAPADPALLAEAVRLAEALVFASDRPVSPAMLAAVLPGGLSPAAVMAALAEACEGRGVVLAEVAGGWAFRTAPDLAPRLTKVVQAPRRLPRAAMEALSIVAYHQPCTRGEIEEIRGAALAQTTLEALLELGLIAPRGRREVPGRPTLWGTTPKFLEQFALKSLGDLPRKEELVTAETGPALPGLAPGAPSGAEDGDAPAPGGRAGEA
;
A
#
# COMPACT_ATOMS: atom_id res chain seq x y z
N MET A 1 -58.22 58.56 -28.57
CA MET A 1 -56.98 59.34 -28.48
C MET A 1 -55.89 58.34 -28.10
N THR A 2 -55.31 57.59 -29.03
CA THR A 2 -54.34 58.02 -30.05
C THR A 2 -53.05 58.55 -29.43
N ASN A 3 -52.07 57.65 -29.24
CA ASN A 3 -50.71 57.68 -29.81
C ASN A 3 -49.82 56.70 -29.02
N GLN A 4 -49.18 55.67 -29.59
CA GLN A 4 -48.21 55.58 -30.70
C GLN A 4 -46.76 55.69 -30.19
N GLN A 5 -45.88 54.88 -30.80
CA GLN A 5 -44.43 54.66 -30.61
C GLN A 5 -44.13 53.46 -29.67
N ALA A 6 -43.75 52.26 -30.13
CA ALA A 6 -42.77 51.82 -31.14
C ALA A 6 -41.31 52.05 -30.70
N GLU A 7 -40.73 51.06 -30.02
CA GLU A 7 -39.28 50.86 -29.94
C GLU A 7 -38.97 49.37 -30.13
N GLU A 8 -38.29 49.10 -31.24
CA GLU A 8 -37.57 47.87 -31.53
C GLU A 8 -36.53 47.60 -30.45
N GLN A 9 -36.51 46.39 -29.88
CA GLN A 9 -35.29 45.87 -29.26
C GLN A 9 -35.06 44.45 -29.80
N GLY A 10 -34.09 44.40 -30.72
CA GLY A 10 -33.63 43.20 -31.36
C GLY A 10 -33.09 42.18 -30.36
N THR A 11 -33.45 40.93 -30.61
CA THR A 11 -32.89 39.75 -29.97
C THR A 11 -31.40 39.62 -30.32
N PRO A 12 -30.45 39.65 -29.37
CA PRO A 12 -29.12 39.14 -29.63
C PRO A 12 -29.16 37.61 -29.51
N SER A 13 -29.43 36.95 -30.65
CA SER A 13 -29.19 35.52 -30.82
C SER A 13 -27.69 35.29 -30.97
N GLY A 14 -26.97 35.27 -29.84
CA GLY A 14 -25.61 34.74 -29.78
C GLY A 14 -25.65 33.22 -29.58
N PRO A 15 -24.81 32.43 -30.27
CA PRO A 15 -24.74 30.99 -30.03
C PRO A 15 -24.27 30.70 -28.59
N PRO A 16 -24.70 29.59 -27.97
CA PRO A 16 -24.19 29.20 -26.67
C PRO A 16 -22.68 28.94 -26.76
N ALA A 17 -21.92 29.52 -25.83
CA ALA A 17 -20.49 29.29 -25.68
C ALA A 17 -20.23 27.79 -25.53
N GLU A 18 -19.44 27.23 -26.45
CA GLU A 18 -18.92 25.87 -26.35
C GLU A 18 -18.09 25.75 -25.06
N PRO A 19 -18.17 24.62 -24.33
CA PRO A 19 -17.30 24.41 -23.18
C PRO A 19 -15.85 24.37 -23.67
N GLU A 20 -15.07 25.31 -23.16
CA GLU A 20 -13.63 25.43 -23.40
C GLU A 20 -12.96 24.08 -23.12
N ALA A 21 -12.55 23.40 -24.20
CA ALA A 21 -11.88 22.12 -24.13
C ALA A 21 -10.58 22.30 -23.34
N LEU A 22 -10.47 21.58 -22.22
CA LEU A 22 -9.27 21.51 -21.41
C LEU A 22 -8.07 21.21 -22.32
N PRO A 23 -6.96 21.98 -22.24
CA PRO A 23 -5.79 21.69 -23.05
C PRO A 23 -5.28 20.26 -22.76
N PRO A 24 -4.81 19.52 -23.78
CA PRO A 24 -4.27 18.18 -23.57
C PRO A 24 -3.09 18.27 -22.59
N MET A 25 -3.14 17.44 -21.55
CA MET A 25 -2.03 17.28 -20.61
C MET A 25 -0.75 16.92 -21.40
N PRO A 26 0.40 17.51 -21.07
CA PRO A 26 1.65 17.12 -21.70
C PRO A 26 1.93 15.64 -21.43
N ALA A 27 2.33 14.94 -22.50
CA ALA A 27 2.67 13.53 -22.49
C ALA A 27 3.72 13.21 -21.41
N GLU A 28 3.54 12.09 -20.73
CA GLU A 28 4.47 11.53 -19.76
C GLU A 28 5.86 11.37 -20.40
N PRO A 29 6.95 11.79 -19.75
CA PRO A 29 8.28 11.46 -20.25
C PRO A 29 8.56 9.98 -20.01
N ASP A 30 8.67 9.27 -21.13
CA ASP A 30 9.33 7.97 -21.27
C ASP A 30 10.66 7.90 -20.49
N GLY A 31 10.84 6.81 -19.76
CA GLY A 31 12.13 6.15 -19.56
C GLY A 31 13.19 6.90 -18.74
N VAL A 32 13.26 6.59 -17.44
CA VAL A 32 14.55 6.61 -16.72
C VAL A 32 14.94 5.18 -16.41
N ALA A 33 15.95 4.69 -17.12
CA ALA A 33 16.61 3.42 -16.89
C ALA A 33 17.23 3.38 -15.48
N PRO A 34 17.22 2.23 -14.78
CA PRO A 34 18.03 2.08 -13.58
C PRO A 34 19.51 1.97 -13.97
N GLY A 35 20.27 3.01 -13.62
CA GLY A 35 21.72 3.05 -13.70
C GLY A 35 22.35 2.14 -12.63
N ALA A 36 23.33 1.37 -13.07
CA ALA A 36 24.12 0.43 -12.28
C ALA A 36 25.02 1.12 -11.23
N ALA A 37 25.11 0.52 -10.05
CA ALA A 37 26.24 0.55 -9.11
C ALA A 37 25.84 -0.33 -7.90
N ALA A 38 26.68 -1.14 -7.28
CA ALA A 38 28.03 -1.61 -7.55
C ALA A 38 28.21 -2.86 -6.67
N GLU A 39 28.92 -3.84 -7.20
CA GLU A 39 29.38 -5.01 -6.47
C GLU A 39 30.43 -4.60 -5.42
N ALA A 40 30.36 -5.18 -4.22
CA ALA A 40 31.47 -5.24 -3.29
C ALA A 40 31.41 -6.56 -2.52
N ASP A 41 32.19 -7.51 -3.05
CA ASP A 41 32.70 -8.72 -2.40
C ASP A 41 33.70 -8.35 -1.30
N GLY A 42 33.80 -9.16 -0.25
CA GLY A 42 34.80 -8.99 0.80
C GLY A 42 34.50 -9.77 2.08
N GLY A 43 34.87 -11.06 2.10
CA GLY A 43 34.99 -11.86 3.31
C GLY A 43 36.20 -11.47 4.18
N GLY A 44 36.20 -11.88 5.44
CA GLY A 44 37.36 -11.72 6.32
C GLY A 44 37.08 -11.92 7.82
N GLU A 45 37.03 -13.19 8.23
CA GLU A 45 37.72 -13.77 9.38
C GLU A 45 37.73 -13.06 10.76
N ALA A 46 37.16 -13.75 11.75
CA ALA A 46 37.38 -13.50 13.18
C ALA A 46 38.67 -14.17 13.68
N PRO A 47 39.38 -13.53 14.63
CA PRO A 47 39.80 -14.20 15.87
C PRO A 47 39.51 -13.27 17.08
N GLY A 48 39.36 -13.71 18.33
CA GLY A 48 40.03 -14.79 19.06
C GLY A 48 40.73 -14.16 20.28
N ALA A 49 40.36 -14.62 21.48
CA ALA A 49 40.64 -14.10 22.82
C ALA A 49 42.10 -13.72 23.17
N GLY A 50 42.25 -12.80 24.14
CA GLY A 50 43.48 -12.55 24.89
C GLY A 50 43.26 -11.70 26.15
N ASP A 51 43.47 -12.31 27.31
CA ASP A 51 43.40 -11.77 28.68
C ASP A 51 44.66 -10.95 29.05
N GLY A 52 44.54 -9.97 29.95
CA GLY A 52 45.71 -9.30 30.56
C GLY A 52 45.53 -7.91 31.17
N GLY A 53 45.21 -7.86 32.48
CA GLY A 53 45.93 -7.11 33.52
C GLY A 53 46.20 -5.57 33.46
N ALA A 54 45.48 -4.86 34.35
CA ALA A 54 45.97 -3.91 35.37
C ALA A 54 46.38 -2.44 35.06
N ALA A 55 45.64 -1.57 35.77
CA ALA A 55 46.05 -0.35 36.52
C ALA A 55 46.41 0.96 35.79
N GLY A 56 45.66 2.02 36.14
CA GLY A 56 46.03 3.42 35.92
C GLY A 56 44.87 4.38 36.20
N GLU A 57 44.77 4.89 37.42
CA GLU A 57 43.93 6.04 37.77
C GLU A 57 44.44 7.32 37.10
N GLY A 58 43.52 8.14 36.57
CA GLY A 58 43.83 9.47 36.05
C GLY A 58 42.57 10.20 35.61
N ALA A 59 42.14 11.16 36.43
CA ALA A 59 41.00 12.02 36.20
C ALA A 59 41.09 12.79 34.86
N GLY A 60 39.98 12.82 34.13
CA GLY A 60 39.83 13.61 32.92
C GLY A 60 38.36 13.60 32.51
N ASP A 61 37.69 14.72 32.82
CA ASP A 61 36.35 15.13 32.42
C ASP A 61 35.91 14.59 31.04
N ALA A 62 35.11 13.51 31.04
CA ALA A 62 34.42 13.07 29.84
C ALA A 62 33.07 13.80 29.80
N ALA A 63 33.15 15.00 29.22
CA ALA A 63 32.01 15.81 28.86
C ALA A 63 30.89 14.93 28.30
N ALA A 64 29.72 15.05 28.92
CA ALA A 64 28.47 14.58 28.39
C ALA A 64 28.35 14.99 26.93
N THR A 65 28.20 14.03 26.02
CA THR A 65 27.58 14.29 24.71
C THR A 65 26.10 14.57 24.99
N GLY A 66 25.84 15.80 25.44
CA GLY A 66 24.52 16.37 25.47
C GLY A 66 24.07 16.52 24.04
N GLU A 67 23.23 15.59 23.58
CA GLU A 67 22.32 15.84 22.47
C GLU A 67 21.50 17.07 22.90
N ALA A 68 21.87 18.25 22.42
CA ALA A 68 21.16 19.47 22.72
C ALA A 68 19.69 19.28 22.31
N PRO A 69 18.71 19.71 23.13
CA PRO A 69 17.32 19.62 22.73
C PRO A 69 17.17 20.41 21.42
N ALA A 70 16.72 19.72 20.37
CA ALA A 70 16.33 20.34 19.12
C ALA A 70 15.53 21.61 19.42
N ASP A 71 15.90 22.73 18.81
CA ASP A 71 15.18 24.00 18.96
C ASP A 71 13.68 23.73 18.72
N PRO A 72 12.80 23.98 19.72
CA PRO A 72 11.38 23.65 19.60
C PRO A 72 10.71 24.37 18.42
N ALA A 73 11.23 25.53 18.01
CA ALA A 73 10.74 26.23 16.82
C ALA A 73 11.14 25.50 15.53
N LEU A 74 12.38 25.00 15.46
CA LEU A 74 12.88 24.22 14.33
C LEU A 74 12.12 22.90 14.19
N LEU A 75 11.83 22.22 15.31
CA LEU A 75 11.03 20.99 15.30
C LEU A 75 9.60 21.26 14.82
N ALA A 76 8.97 22.36 15.27
CA ALA A 76 7.62 22.73 14.84
C ALA A 76 7.55 23.04 13.33
N GLU A 77 8.56 23.73 12.78
CA GLU A 77 8.68 23.97 11.34
C GLU A 77 8.87 22.66 10.56
N ALA A 78 9.76 21.79 11.04
CA ALA A 78 10.02 20.49 10.46
C ALA A 78 8.77 19.58 10.43
N VAL A 79 7.98 19.56 11.51
CA VAL A 79 6.72 18.82 11.59
C VAL A 79 5.71 19.34 10.56
N ARG A 80 5.57 20.66 10.41
CA ARG A 80 4.68 21.25 9.39
C ARG A 80 5.11 20.87 7.97
N LEU A 81 6.41 20.86 7.71
CA LEU A 81 6.94 20.51 6.40
C LEU A 81 6.75 19.02 6.11
N ALA A 82 6.98 18.15 7.11
CA ALA A 82 6.70 16.72 7.01
C ALA A 82 5.20 16.44 6.79
N GLU A 83 4.32 17.12 7.52
CA GLU A 83 2.86 17.02 7.34
C GLU A 83 2.47 17.37 5.90
N ALA A 84 2.97 18.49 5.36
CA ALA A 84 2.69 18.90 3.99
C ALA A 84 3.22 17.89 2.96
N LEU A 85 4.43 17.36 3.16
CA LEU A 85 5.03 16.37 2.27
C LEU A 85 4.22 15.06 2.25
N VAL A 86 3.87 14.53 3.42
CA VAL A 86 3.09 13.29 3.53
C VAL A 86 1.67 13.48 3.00
N PHE A 87 1.08 14.66 3.19
CA PHE A 87 -0.24 14.97 2.63
C PHE A 87 -0.24 15.07 1.11
N ALA A 88 0.81 15.67 0.53
CA ALA A 88 0.92 15.85 -0.92
C ALA A 88 1.35 14.56 -1.67
N SER A 89 1.89 13.57 -0.96
CA SER A 89 2.43 12.35 -1.56
C SER A 89 1.33 11.32 -1.85
N ASP A 90 1.37 10.72 -3.03
CA ASP A 90 0.49 9.63 -3.46
C ASP A 90 0.93 8.24 -2.95
N ARG A 91 2.17 8.15 -2.44
CA ARG A 91 2.83 6.95 -1.92
C ARG A 91 3.44 7.21 -0.55
N PRO A 92 3.73 6.14 0.25
CA PRO A 92 4.43 6.31 1.51
C PRO A 92 5.77 7.03 1.33
N VAL A 93 5.98 8.08 2.12
CA VAL A 93 7.19 8.89 2.10
C VAL A 93 8.31 8.15 2.80
N SER A 94 9.41 7.91 2.11
CA SER A 94 10.56 7.20 2.67
C SER A 94 11.38 8.08 3.62
N PRO A 95 12.13 7.48 4.56
CA PRO A 95 13.04 8.22 5.43
C PRO A 95 14.05 9.08 4.64
N ALA A 96 14.49 8.60 3.48
CA ALA A 96 15.42 9.32 2.61
C ALA A 96 14.80 10.59 2.00
N MET A 97 13.53 10.51 1.58
CA MET A 97 12.80 11.66 1.04
C MET A 97 12.54 12.71 2.13
N LEU A 98 12.22 12.27 3.36
CA LEU A 98 12.12 13.17 4.50
C LEU A 98 13.44 13.86 4.79
N ALA A 99 14.55 13.11 4.87
CA ALA A 99 15.87 13.68 5.15
C ALA A 99 16.31 14.75 4.13
N ALA A 100 15.85 14.65 2.88
CA ALA A 100 16.16 15.63 1.83
C ALA A 100 15.42 16.97 1.99
N VAL A 101 14.29 16.97 2.71
CA VAL A 101 13.39 18.12 2.84
C VAL A 101 13.50 18.75 4.23
N LEU A 102 13.79 17.95 5.26
CA LEU A 102 13.88 18.41 6.64
C LEU A 102 15.09 19.34 6.85
N PRO A 103 14.95 20.36 7.72
CA PRO A 103 16.08 21.18 8.11
C PRO A 103 17.15 20.33 8.83
N GLY A 104 18.42 20.68 8.63
CA GLY A 104 19.56 19.92 9.15
C GLY A 104 19.56 19.83 10.68
N GLY A 105 20.09 18.71 11.20
CA GLY A 105 20.20 18.47 12.64
C GLY A 105 19.00 17.80 13.30
N LEU A 106 17.92 17.53 12.54
CA LEU A 106 16.78 16.74 13.02
C LEU A 106 16.79 15.34 12.43
N SER A 107 16.48 14.35 13.27
CA SER A 107 16.26 12.99 12.78
C SER A 107 14.85 12.88 12.16
N PRO A 108 14.71 12.30 10.95
CA PRO A 108 13.39 12.07 10.35
C PRO A 108 12.45 11.29 11.29
N ALA A 109 12.98 10.31 12.01
CA ALA A 109 12.20 9.52 12.97
C ALA A 109 11.61 10.37 14.10
N ALA A 110 12.36 11.33 14.66
CA ALA A 110 11.84 12.20 15.72
C ALA A 110 10.75 13.16 15.20
N VAL A 111 10.94 13.72 14.01
CA VAL A 111 9.93 14.60 13.38
C VAL A 111 8.64 13.83 13.10
N MET A 112 8.74 12.60 12.59
CA MET A 112 7.56 11.76 12.31
C MET A 112 6.88 11.28 13.60
N ALA A 113 7.62 11.02 14.67
CA ALA A 113 7.05 10.71 15.98
C ALA A 113 6.23 11.89 16.53
N ALA A 114 6.79 13.11 16.47
CA ALA A 114 6.08 14.32 16.88
C ALA A 114 4.83 14.58 16.01
N LEU A 115 4.90 14.32 14.70
CA LEU A 115 3.73 14.39 13.82
C LEU A 115 2.67 13.33 14.16
N ALA A 116 3.08 12.10 14.50
CA ALA A 116 2.18 11.03 14.92
C ALA A 116 1.41 11.43 16.18
N GLU A 117 2.11 11.94 17.20
CA GLU A 117 1.50 12.45 18.44
C GLU A 117 0.52 13.59 18.14
N ALA A 118 0.89 14.52 17.27
CA ALA A 118 0.00 15.60 16.87
C ALA A 118 -1.28 15.08 16.18
N CYS A 119 -1.23 13.92 15.51
CA CYS A 119 -2.38 13.30 14.84
C CYS A 119 -3.27 12.47 15.79
N GLU A 120 -2.90 12.27 17.05
CA GLU A 120 -3.73 11.54 18.00
C GLU A 120 -5.08 12.23 18.22
N GLY A 121 -6.16 11.43 18.23
CA GLY A 121 -7.53 11.94 18.38
C GLY A 121 -8.08 12.68 17.17
N ARG A 122 -7.32 12.83 16.06
CA ARG A 122 -7.81 13.38 14.79
C ARG A 122 -8.39 12.27 13.90
N GLY A 123 -9.20 12.66 12.92
CA GLY A 123 -9.78 11.74 11.94
C GLY A 123 -8.78 11.16 10.93
N VAL A 124 -7.55 11.66 10.93
CA VAL A 124 -6.42 11.13 10.16
C VAL A 124 -5.28 10.76 11.11
N VAL A 125 -4.65 9.64 10.84
CA VAL A 125 -3.52 9.10 11.60
C VAL A 125 -2.33 8.90 10.68
N LEU A 126 -1.14 9.05 11.24
CA LEU A 126 0.09 8.75 10.53
C LEU A 126 0.39 7.25 10.67
N ALA A 127 0.48 6.55 9.55
CA ALA A 127 0.80 5.13 9.52
C ALA A 127 2.13 4.90 8.81
N GLU A 128 2.95 4.01 9.38
CA GLU A 128 4.12 3.49 8.70
C GLU A 128 3.69 2.32 7.80
N VAL A 129 4.02 2.39 6.52
CA VAL A 129 3.59 1.45 5.48
C VAL A 129 4.73 1.28 4.48
N ALA A 130 5.07 0.03 4.15
CA ALA A 130 6.14 -0.32 3.19
C ALA A 130 7.49 0.37 3.48
N GLY A 131 7.83 0.58 4.75
CA GLY A 131 9.07 1.27 5.17
C GLY A 131 9.06 2.80 4.98
N GLY A 132 7.90 3.40 4.73
CA GLY A 132 7.69 4.86 4.71
C GLY A 132 6.46 5.27 5.52
N TRP A 133 6.07 6.54 5.45
CA TRP A 133 4.91 7.07 6.17
C TRP A 133 3.84 7.61 5.23
N ALA A 134 2.58 7.37 5.57
CA ALA A 134 1.43 7.88 4.83
C ALA A 134 0.30 8.25 5.79
N PHE A 135 -0.53 9.22 5.41
CA PHE A 135 -1.79 9.46 6.11
C PHE A 135 -2.81 8.36 5.81
N ARG A 136 -3.52 7.96 6.86
CA ARG A 136 -4.65 7.03 6.80
C ARG A 136 -5.80 7.61 7.62
N THR A 137 -7.02 7.19 7.31
CA THR A 137 -8.17 7.56 8.13
C THR A 137 -8.12 6.84 9.47
N ALA A 138 -8.60 7.49 10.52
CA ALA A 138 -8.67 6.88 11.84
C ALA A 138 -9.54 5.61 11.81
N PRO A 139 -9.10 4.51 12.45
CA PRO A 139 -9.73 3.19 12.30
C PRO A 139 -11.16 3.13 12.85
N ASP A 140 -11.48 3.96 13.84
CA ASP A 140 -12.82 4.11 14.42
C ASP A 140 -13.83 4.70 13.42
N LEU A 141 -13.37 5.46 12.42
CA LEU A 141 -14.21 6.05 11.39
C LEU A 141 -14.45 5.10 10.20
N ALA A 142 -13.70 4.00 10.08
CA ALA A 142 -13.75 3.10 8.93
C ALA A 142 -15.18 2.62 8.57
N PRO A 143 -16.02 2.15 9.52
CA PRO A 143 -17.37 1.65 9.20
C PRO A 143 -18.31 2.71 8.61
N ARG A 144 -18.06 3.99 8.91
CA ARG A 144 -18.85 5.12 8.41
C ARG A 144 -18.40 5.55 7.01
N LEU A 145 -17.10 5.45 6.73
CA LEU A 145 -16.50 5.87 5.45
C LEU A 145 -16.72 4.87 4.31
N THR A 146 -16.88 3.58 4.61
CA THR A 146 -17.15 2.54 3.57
C THR A 146 -18.42 2.82 2.76
N LYS A 147 -19.37 3.62 3.28
CA LYS A 147 -20.60 3.99 2.58
C LYS A 147 -20.41 5.10 1.54
N VAL A 148 -19.29 5.83 1.60
CA VAL A 148 -19.03 7.05 0.81
C VAL A 148 -17.92 6.84 -0.22
N VAL A 149 -16.97 5.95 0.06
CA VAL A 149 -15.81 5.69 -0.80
C VAL A 149 -16.02 4.39 -1.58
N GLN A 150 -15.89 4.43 -2.91
CA GLN A 150 -15.86 3.22 -3.72
C GLN A 150 -14.63 2.39 -3.34
N ALA A 151 -14.86 1.18 -2.81
CA ALA A 151 -13.78 0.27 -2.49
C ALA A 151 -13.01 -0.11 -3.78
N PRO A 152 -11.67 -0.23 -3.73
CA PRO A 152 -10.90 -0.77 -4.84
C PRO A 152 -11.48 -2.11 -5.30
N ARG A 153 -11.39 -2.42 -6.60
CA ARG A 153 -11.83 -3.71 -7.14
C ARG A 153 -11.23 -4.84 -6.30
N ARG A 154 -12.11 -5.62 -5.64
CA ARG A 154 -11.69 -6.72 -4.79
C ARG A 154 -11.07 -7.81 -5.64
N LEU A 155 -9.94 -8.34 -5.19
CA LEU A 155 -9.30 -9.49 -5.81
C LEU A 155 -10.26 -10.70 -5.77
N PRO A 156 -10.37 -11.47 -6.86
CA PRO A 156 -11.10 -12.74 -6.84
C PRO A 156 -10.54 -13.67 -5.75
N ARG A 157 -11.40 -14.53 -5.19
CA ARG A 157 -11.00 -15.46 -4.12
C ARG A 157 -9.77 -16.29 -4.48
N ALA A 158 -9.72 -16.83 -5.70
CA ALA A 158 -8.57 -17.61 -6.17
C ALA A 158 -7.26 -16.79 -6.21
N ALA A 159 -7.33 -15.51 -6.59
CA ALA A 159 -6.18 -14.61 -6.60
C ALA A 159 -5.72 -14.27 -5.17
N MET A 160 -6.66 -14.07 -4.25
CA MET A 160 -6.36 -13.85 -2.83
C MET A 160 -5.69 -15.07 -2.19
N GLU A 161 -6.18 -16.28 -2.47
CA GLU A 161 -5.58 -17.52 -1.97
C GLU A 161 -4.16 -17.69 -2.49
N ALA A 162 -3.94 -17.50 -3.80
CA ALA A 162 -2.61 -17.58 -4.40
C ALA A 162 -1.65 -16.51 -3.84
N LEU A 163 -2.12 -15.26 -3.72
CA LEU A 163 -1.33 -14.16 -3.15
C LEU A 163 -0.94 -14.44 -1.69
N SER A 164 -1.84 -15.01 -0.91
CA SER A 164 -1.57 -15.37 0.48
C SER A 164 -0.47 -16.43 0.55
N ILE A 165 -0.54 -17.47 -0.28
CA ILE A 165 0.51 -18.49 -0.35
C ILE A 165 1.85 -17.86 -0.70
N VAL A 166 1.90 -16.98 -1.72
CA VAL A 166 3.13 -16.26 -2.09
C VAL A 166 3.66 -15.42 -0.93
N ALA A 167 2.81 -14.69 -0.22
CA ALA A 167 3.23 -13.84 0.89
C ALA A 167 3.90 -14.64 2.03
N TYR A 168 3.37 -15.82 2.36
CA TYR A 168 3.87 -16.68 3.44
C TYR A 168 4.99 -17.65 3.04
N HIS A 169 5.14 -17.96 1.76
CA HIS A 169 6.07 -18.99 1.26
C HIS A 169 7.10 -18.48 0.25
N GLN A 170 7.14 -17.19 -0.04
CA GLN A 170 8.16 -16.64 -0.93
C GLN A 170 9.60 -16.90 -0.44
N PRO A 171 10.56 -17.10 -1.36
CA PRO A 171 10.36 -17.25 -2.81
C PRO A 171 9.80 -18.64 -3.18
N CYS A 172 8.70 -18.68 -3.94
CA CYS A 172 8.02 -19.94 -4.31
C CYS A 172 7.70 -20.03 -5.82
N THR A 173 7.61 -21.25 -6.34
CA THR A 173 7.25 -21.55 -7.73
C THR A 173 5.75 -21.71 -7.92
N ARG A 174 5.27 -21.65 -9.17
CA ARG A 174 3.87 -21.95 -9.49
C ARG A 174 3.45 -23.35 -9.01
N GLY A 175 4.31 -24.36 -9.18
CA GLY A 175 4.01 -25.73 -8.76
C GLY A 175 3.81 -25.85 -7.25
N GLU A 176 4.66 -25.19 -6.45
CA GLU A 176 4.52 -25.17 -4.99
C GLU A 176 3.24 -24.45 -4.55
N ILE A 177 2.82 -23.39 -5.26
CA ILE A 177 1.54 -22.72 -5.00
C ILE A 177 0.37 -23.67 -5.24
N GLU A 178 0.37 -24.39 -6.35
CA GLU A 178 -0.68 -25.37 -6.69
C GLU A 178 -0.71 -26.55 -5.71
N GLU A 179 0.45 -27.02 -5.27
CA GLU A 179 0.60 -28.08 -4.28
C GLU A 179 0.02 -27.68 -2.92
N ILE A 180 0.38 -26.49 -2.41
CA ILE A 180 -0.15 -25.97 -1.14
C ILE A 180 -1.66 -25.72 -1.22
N ARG A 181 -2.14 -25.23 -2.37
CA ARG A 181 -3.58 -24.95 -2.58
C ARG A 181 -4.41 -26.23 -2.80
N GLY A 182 -3.78 -27.34 -3.18
CA GLY A 182 -4.45 -28.59 -3.53
C GLY A 182 -5.28 -28.54 -4.81
N ALA A 183 -5.12 -27.50 -5.63
CA ALA A 183 -5.87 -27.30 -6.88
C ALA A 183 -5.04 -26.52 -7.90
N ALA A 184 -5.25 -26.83 -9.19
CA ALA A 184 -4.60 -26.14 -10.29
C ALA A 184 -4.89 -24.64 -10.27
N LEU A 185 -3.88 -23.84 -10.58
CA LEU A 185 -3.99 -22.38 -10.64
C LEU A 185 -4.22 -21.96 -12.08
N ALA A 186 -5.24 -21.14 -12.32
CA ALA A 186 -5.46 -20.58 -13.65
C ALA A 186 -4.30 -19.63 -13.99
N GLN A 187 -3.78 -19.74 -15.22
CA GLN A 187 -2.66 -18.92 -15.70
C GLN A 187 -2.94 -17.41 -15.53
N THR A 188 -4.18 -17.00 -15.79
CA THR A 188 -4.67 -15.61 -15.65
C THR A 188 -4.58 -15.09 -14.22
N THR A 189 -4.50 -15.95 -13.20
CA THR A 189 -4.44 -15.52 -11.80
C THR A 189 -3.08 -14.92 -11.45
N LEU A 190 -1.98 -15.58 -11.86
CA LEU A 190 -0.63 -15.02 -11.65
C LEU A 190 -0.41 -13.77 -12.51
N GLU A 191 -0.94 -13.76 -13.74
CA GLU A 191 -0.87 -12.60 -14.63
C GLU A 191 -1.60 -11.40 -14.02
N ALA A 192 -2.81 -11.58 -13.47
CA ALA A 192 -3.54 -10.51 -12.80
C ALA A 192 -2.79 -9.98 -11.56
N LEU A 193 -2.17 -10.85 -10.76
CA LEU A 193 -1.37 -10.42 -9.60
C LEU A 193 -0.12 -9.66 -10.01
N LEU A 194 0.49 -10.02 -11.15
CA LEU A 194 1.64 -9.33 -11.72
C LEU A 194 1.24 -7.98 -12.31
N GLU A 195 0.12 -7.89 -13.03
CA GLU A 195 -0.42 -6.65 -13.61
C GLU A 195 -0.81 -5.65 -12.51
N LEU A 196 -1.40 -6.14 -11.42
CA LEU A 196 -1.65 -5.34 -10.23
C LEU A 196 -0.36 -4.97 -9.49
N GLY A 197 0.79 -5.54 -9.88
CA GLY A 197 2.10 -5.26 -9.28
C GLY A 197 2.23 -5.79 -7.86
N LEU A 198 1.41 -6.77 -7.44
CA LEU A 198 1.42 -7.34 -6.09
C LEU A 198 2.49 -8.41 -5.91
N ILE A 199 2.87 -9.08 -7.02
CA ILE A 199 3.95 -10.05 -7.07
C ILE A 199 4.95 -9.68 -8.17
N ALA A 200 6.18 -10.18 -8.03
CA ALA A 200 7.24 -10.02 -9.01
C ALA A 200 8.12 -11.29 -9.05
N PRO A 201 8.80 -11.56 -10.18
CA PRO A 201 9.77 -12.63 -10.26
C PRO A 201 11.00 -12.32 -9.37
N ARG A 202 11.44 -13.32 -8.60
CA ARG A 202 12.61 -13.27 -7.68
C ARG A 202 13.77 -14.16 -8.16
N GLY A 203 13.76 -14.56 -9.42
CA GLY A 203 14.76 -15.43 -10.03
C GLY A 203 14.17 -16.73 -10.55
N ARG A 204 15.03 -17.72 -10.78
CA ARG A 204 14.63 -19.06 -11.25
C ARG A 204 15.34 -20.12 -10.42
N ARG A 205 14.65 -21.23 -10.14
CA ARG A 205 15.23 -22.35 -9.39
C ARG A 205 16.12 -23.21 -10.27
N GLU A 206 17.24 -23.70 -9.73
CA GLU A 206 18.20 -24.57 -10.43
C GLU A 206 17.79 -26.04 -10.40
N VAL A 207 16.60 -26.32 -10.93
CA VAL A 207 16.04 -27.67 -11.09
C VAL A 207 15.61 -27.88 -12.55
N PRO A 208 15.39 -29.12 -13.02
CA PRO A 208 14.87 -29.38 -14.36
C PRO A 208 13.62 -28.54 -14.65
N GLY A 209 13.60 -27.86 -15.80
CA GLY A 209 12.54 -26.92 -16.18
C GLY A 209 12.74 -25.47 -15.72
N ARG A 210 13.70 -25.20 -14.82
CA ARG A 210 14.07 -23.87 -14.30
C ARG A 210 12.87 -22.95 -14.02
N PRO A 211 11.94 -23.37 -13.15
CA PRO A 211 10.71 -22.62 -12.88
C PRO A 211 11.02 -21.24 -12.26
N THR A 212 10.21 -20.25 -12.62
CA THR A 212 10.27 -18.89 -12.04
C THR A 212 9.86 -18.92 -10.57
N LEU A 213 10.63 -18.22 -9.75
CA LEU A 213 10.32 -17.94 -8.34
C LEU A 213 9.54 -16.63 -8.24
N TRP A 214 8.49 -16.61 -7.46
CA TRP A 214 7.62 -15.47 -7.21
C TRP A 214 7.79 -14.95 -5.78
N GLY A 215 7.66 -13.65 -5.61
CA GLY A 215 7.58 -13.00 -4.31
C GLY A 215 6.76 -11.72 -4.37
N THR A 216 6.41 -11.17 -3.21
CA THR A 216 5.64 -9.93 -3.08
C THR A 216 6.51 -8.70 -3.36
N THR A 217 5.85 -7.59 -3.65
CA THR A 217 6.44 -6.27 -3.93
C THR A 217 6.16 -5.27 -2.79
N PRO A 218 6.78 -4.07 -2.80
CA PRO A 218 6.38 -2.99 -1.88
C PRO A 218 4.90 -2.59 -2.02
N LYS A 219 4.33 -2.67 -3.23
CA LYS A 219 2.91 -2.39 -3.48
C LYS A 219 1.97 -3.34 -2.73
N PHE A 220 2.39 -4.58 -2.50
CA PHE A 220 1.67 -5.49 -1.60
C PHE A 220 1.60 -4.91 -0.18
N LEU A 221 2.74 -4.48 0.38
CA LEU A 221 2.77 -3.88 1.72
C LEU A 221 1.91 -2.62 1.79
N GLU A 222 1.93 -1.79 0.74
CA GLU A 222 1.09 -0.61 0.61
C GLU A 222 -0.40 -0.94 0.64
N GLN A 223 -0.82 -1.92 -0.17
CA GLN A 223 -2.22 -2.31 -0.31
C GLN A 223 -2.77 -2.95 0.97
N PHE A 224 -1.95 -3.70 1.71
CA PHE A 224 -2.35 -4.32 2.97
C PHE A 224 -1.98 -3.49 4.21
N ALA A 225 -1.46 -2.26 4.02
CA ALA A 225 -1.05 -1.34 5.08
C ALA A 225 -0.08 -1.98 6.09
N LEU A 226 0.89 -2.75 5.61
CA LEU A 226 1.90 -3.44 6.42
C LEU A 226 3.21 -2.64 6.39
N LYS A 227 3.96 -2.62 7.50
CA LYS A 227 5.30 -2.03 7.51
C LYS A 227 6.29 -2.96 6.83
N SER A 228 6.18 -4.25 7.16
CA SER A 228 7.04 -5.32 6.67
C SER A 228 6.27 -6.62 6.50
N LEU A 229 6.90 -7.61 5.85
CA LEU A 229 6.35 -8.96 5.76
C LEU A 229 6.28 -9.68 7.12
N GLY A 230 7.03 -9.21 8.12
CA GLY A 230 6.97 -9.73 9.48
C GLY A 230 5.67 -9.39 10.22
N ASP A 231 4.93 -8.39 9.75
CA ASP A 231 3.63 -8.00 10.32
C ASP A 231 2.47 -8.86 9.81
N LEU A 232 2.75 -9.85 8.96
CA LEU A 232 1.74 -10.80 8.52
C LEU A 232 1.25 -11.63 9.72
N PRO A 233 -0.06 -11.86 9.86
CA PRO A 233 -0.61 -12.69 10.94
C PRO A 233 0.09 -14.04 10.97
N ARG A 234 0.49 -14.51 12.16
CA ARG A 234 1.13 -15.82 12.26
C ARG A 234 0.13 -16.92 11.91
N LYS A 235 0.63 -18.02 11.35
CA LYS A 235 -0.24 -19.13 10.88
C LYS A 235 -1.09 -19.70 12.02
N GLU A 236 -0.60 -19.64 13.25
CA GLU A 236 -1.33 -20.11 14.44
C GLU A 236 -2.52 -19.19 14.83
N GLU A 237 -2.46 -17.90 14.47
CA GLU A 237 -3.50 -16.91 14.80
C GLU A 237 -4.68 -16.96 13.81
N LEU A 238 -4.44 -17.44 12.59
CA LEU A 238 -5.46 -17.59 11.54
C LEU A 238 -6.56 -18.61 11.92
N VAL A 239 -6.27 -19.57 12.80
CA VAL A 239 -7.22 -20.59 13.27
C VAL A 239 -8.21 -20.00 14.30
N THR A 240 -7.89 -18.86 14.91
CA THR A 240 -8.72 -18.23 15.95
C THR A 240 -9.49 -17.01 15.43
N ALA A 241 -9.20 -16.58 14.19
CA ALA A 241 -9.66 -15.32 13.60
C ALA A 241 -11.01 -15.39 12.89
N GLU A 242 -11.95 -16.23 13.33
CA GLU A 242 -13.38 -16.03 13.02
C GLU A 242 -13.87 -14.68 13.61
N THR A 243 -13.07 -14.04 14.48
CA THR A 243 -13.28 -12.66 14.98
C THR A 243 -11.93 -11.98 15.25
N GLY A 244 -11.09 -11.83 14.21
CA GLY A 244 -9.86 -11.02 14.27
C GLY A 244 -10.05 -9.59 13.73
N PRO A 245 -9.15 -8.64 14.02
CA PRO A 245 -9.30 -7.25 13.58
C PRO A 245 -9.40 -7.22 12.06
N ALA A 246 -10.46 -6.60 11.55
CA ALA A 246 -10.73 -6.54 10.13
C ALA A 246 -9.56 -5.84 9.42
N LEU A 247 -8.72 -6.63 8.75
CA LEU A 247 -7.80 -6.09 7.75
C LEU A 247 -8.64 -5.25 6.78
N PRO A 248 -8.31 -3.96 6.58
CA PRO A 248 -9.06 -3.11 5.66
C PRO A 248 -9.16 -3.81 4.29
N GLY A 249 -10.37 -4.18 3.88
CA GLY A 249 -10.62 -4.86 2.60
C GLY A 249 -10.91 -6.37 2.67
N LEU A 250 -10.90 -7.01 3.84
CA LEU A 250 -11.16 -8.44 4.01
C LEU A 250 -12.56 -8.74 4.58
N ALA A 251 -13.63 -8.35 3.89
CA ALA A 251 -14.98 -8.86 4.20
C ALA A 251 -15.24 -10.20 3.48
N PRO A 252 -15.68 -11.27 4.16
CA PRO A 252 -16.06 -12.52 3.52
C PRO A 252 -17.26 -12.27 2.59
N GLY A 253 -17.17 -12.78 1.36
CA GLY A 253 -18.28 -12.72 0.41
C GLY A 253 -19.46 -13.51 0.97
N ALA A 254 -20.62 -12.86 1.10
CA ALA A 254 -21.86 -13.56 1.32
C ALA A 254 -22.06 -14.59 0.20
N PRO A 255 -22.51 -15.83 0.51
CA PRO A 255 -22.86 -16.76 -0.53
C PRO A 255 -24.03 -16.17 -1.34
N SER A 256 -23.76 -15.84 -2.60
CA SER A 256 -24.81 -15.58 -3.58
C SER A 256 -25.57 -16.89 -3.75
N GLY A 257 -26.73 -16.98 -3.10
CA GLY A 257 -27.67 -18.09 -3.30
C GLY A 257 -28.09 -18.12 -4.75
N ALA A 258 -27.52 -19.05 -5.51
CA ALA A 258 -28.11 -19.52 -6.75
C ALA A 258 -29.28 -20.42 -6.33
N GLU A 259 -30.48 -19.86 -6.35
CA GLU A 259 -31.70 -20.66 -6.32
C GLU A 259 -31.86 -21.30 -7.70
N ASP A 260 -31.43 -22.56 -7.80
CA ASP A 260 -31.80 -23.46 -8.90
C ASP A 260 -33.32 -23.66 -8.86
N GLY A 261 -34.02 -22.91 -9.72
CA GLY A 261 -35.43 -23.13 -10.02
C GLY A 261 -35.61 -24.39 -10.84
N ASP A 262 -35.66 -25.55 -10.17
CA ASP A 262 -36.21 -26.79 -10.72
C ASP A 262 -37.73 -26.62 -10.91
N ALA A 263 -38.14 -26.34 -12.15
CA ALA A 263 -39.54 -26.35 -12.55
C ALA A 263 -39.88 -27.72 -13.16
N PRO A 264 -40.83 -28.49 -12.59
CA PRO A 264 -41.23 -29.77 -13.14
C PRO A 264 -42.13 -29.58 -14.37
N ALA A 265 -41.83 -30.33 -15.43
CA ALA A 265 -42.61 -30.38 -16.66
C ALA A 265 -44.02 -30.96 -16.42
N PRO A 266 -45.10 -30.41 -17.02
CA PRO A 266 -46.40 -31.06 -17.02
C PRO A 266 -46.47 -32.14 -18.11
N GLY A 267 -46.54 -33.39 -17.67
CA GLY A 267 -46.84 -34.55 -18.51
C GLY A 267 -48.26 -34.51 -19.08
N GLY A 268 -48.37 -34.93 -20.35
CA GLY A 268 -49.61 -34.94 -21.12
C GLY A 268 -50.66 -35.91 -20.59
N ARG A 269 -51.93 -35.50 -20.73
CA ARG A 269 -53.09 -36.40 -20.67
C ARG A 269 -53.59 -36.65 -22.09
N ALA A 270 -53.46 -37.89 -22.53
CA ALA A 270 -54.22 -38.47 -23.62
C ALA A 270 -55.70 -38.57 -23.20
N GLY A 271 -56.59 -38.10 -24.06
CA GLY A 271 -58.01 -38.40 -23.99
C GLY A 271 -58.30 -39.64 -24.83
N GLU A 272 -58.88 -40.64 -24.19
CA GLU A 272 -59.48 -41.83 -24.80
C GLU A 272 -60.85 -42.03 -24.10
N ALA A 273 -61.82 -42.48 -24.90
CA ALA A 273 -63.28 -42.61 -24.67
C ALA A 273 -64.13 -41.37 -25.02
#